data_AF-A0A821JAR3-F1
#
_entry.id   AF-A0A821JAR3-F1
#
_cell.length_a   1.000
_cell.length_b   1.000
_cell.length_c   1.000
_cell.angle_alpha   90.00
_cell.angle_beta   90.00
_cell.angle_gamma   90.00
#
_symmetry.space_group_name_H-M   'P 1'
#
loop_
_entity.id
_entity.type
_entity.pdbx_description
1 polymer ?
#
loop_
_entity_poly.entity_id
_entity_poly.type
_entity_poly.pdbx_seq_one_letter_code
_entity_poly.pdbx_strand_id
1 'polypeptide(L)' 'HVQYRFGNVDAFQLAHDLQYTFAHVDQLTGMYRYKYKLMRQIRLCNDVKRLIYYRFHTGPVGKGPGCAI' A
#
# COMPACT_ATOMS: atom_id res chain seq x y z
N HIS A 1 7.82 5.41 -9.55
CA HIS A 1 7.59 6.02 -10.88
C HIS A 1 8.88 6.14 -11.71
N VAL A 2 9.95 6.70 -11.16
CA VAL A 2 11.25 6.79 -11.87
C VAL A 2 11.77 5.41 -12.29
N GLN A 3 11.75 4.42 -11.38
CA GLN A 3 12.17 3.04 -11.69
C GLN A 3 11.27 2.31 -12.72
N TYR A 4 9.98 2.65 -12.77
CA TYR A 4 9.07 2.16 -13.81
C TYR A 4 9.44 2.72 -15.19
N ARG A 5 9.78 4.01 -15.26
CA ARG A 5 10.22 4.64 -16.53
C ARG A 5 11.58 4.16 -17.01
N PHE A 6 12.45 3.73 -16.10
CA PHE A 6 13.72 3.08 -16.46
C PHE A 6 13.55 1.62 -16.91
N GLY A 7 12.33 1.06 -16.85
CA GLY A 7 12.06 -0.32 -17.26
C GLY A 7 12.53 -1.38 -16.25
N ASN A 8 12.97 -0.97 -15.06
CA ASN A 8 13.45 -1.88 -14.02
C ASN A 8 12.31 -2.56 -13.23
N VAL A 9 11.09 -2.01 -13.31
CA VAL A 9 9.94 -2.43 -12.50
C VAL A 9 8.71 -2.50 -13.40
N ASP A 10 7.96 -3.62 -13.30
CA ASP A 10 6.73 -3.82 -14.06
C ASP A 10 5.55 -2.99 -13.50
N ALA A 11 4.53 -2.76 -14.31
CA ALA A 11 3.36 -1.98 -13.95
C ALA A 11 2.62 -2.53 -12.71
N PHE A 12 2.52 -3.86 -12.60
CA PHE A 12 1.90 -4.50 -11.44
C PHE A 12 2.70 -4.30 -10.15
N GLN A 13 4.03 -4.38 -10.25
CA GLN A 13 4.91 -4.14 -9.12
C GLN A 13 4.85 -2.66 -8.69
N LEU A 14 4.82 -1.72 -9.64
CA LEU A 14 4.64 -0.30 -9.34
C LEU A 14 3.32 -0.04 -8.59
N ALA A 15 2.23 -0.66 -9.02
CA ALA A 15 0.91 -0.50 -8.39
C ALA A 15 0.91 -1.04 -6.95
N HIS A 16 1.45 -2.25 -6.75
CA HIS A 16 1.62 -2.83 -5.41
C HIS A 16 2.49 -1.95 -4.50
N ASP A 17 3.62 -1.44 -5.01
CA ASP A 17 4.54 -0.62 -4.22
C ASP A 17 3.93 0.74 -3.85
N LEU A 18 3.12 1.32 -4.73
CA LEU A 18 2.35 2.53 -4.42
C LEU A 18 1.35 2.25 -3.30
N GLN A 19 0.57 1.17 -3.41
CA GLN A 19 -0.39 0.78 -2.39
C GLN A 19 0.30 0.52 -1.03
N TYR A 20 1.47 -0.14 -1.06
CA TYR A 20 2.29 -0.39 0.12
C TYR A 20 2.78 0.91 0.76
N THR A 21 3.24 1.86 -0.05
CA THR A 21 3.74 3.16 0.42
C THR A 21 2.64 3.94 1.14
N PHE A 22 1.41 3.94 0.63
CA PHE A 22 0.28 4.63 1.28
C PHE A 22 -0.21 3.93 2.55
N ALA A 23 -0.23 2.60 2.57
CA ALA A 23 -0.68 1.85 3.73
C ALA A 23 0.30 1.88 4.92
N HIS A 24 1.59 2.13 4.66
CA HIS A 24 2.66 2.12 5.68
C HIS A 24 3.37 3.48 5.81
N VAL A 25 2.64 4.58 5.57
CA VAL A 25 3.18 5.95 5.75
C VAL A 25 3.69 6.18 7.18
N ASP A 26 3.07 5.55 8.18
CA ASP A 26 3.49 5.62 9.58
C ASP A 26 4.91 5.08 9.79
N GLN A 27 5.20 3.89 9.25
CA GLN A 27 6.49 3.23 9.38
C GLN A 27 7.56 3.87 8.48
N LEU A 28 7.18 4.30 7.28
CA LEU A 28 8.12 4.87 6.30
C LEU A 28 8.55 6.30 6.63
N THR A 29 7.69 7.10 7.25
CA THR A 29 7.95 8.54 7.45
C THR A 29 7.95 9.00 8.91
N GLY A 30 7.20 8.35 9.80
CA GLY A 30 7.07 8.80 11.18
C GLY A 30 6.36 10.15 11.37
N MET A 31 5.62 10.65 10.37
CA MET A 31 4.96 11.97 10.41
C MET A 31 3.99 12.16 11.60
N TYR A 32 3.43 11.06 12.12
CA TYR A 32 2.51 11.10 13.26
C TYR A 32 3.16 11.68 14.53
N ARG A 33 4.50 11.64 14.65
CA ARG A 33 5.25 12.23 15.78
C ARG A 33 5.16 13.75 15.81
N TYR A 34 5.07 14.39 14.65
CA TYR A 34 5.00 15.85 14.51
C TYR A 34 3.55 16.36 14.44
N LYS A 35 2.61 15.54 13.96
CA LYS A 35 1.18 15.90 13.89
C LYS A 35 0.29 14.68 14.08
N TYR A 36 -0.20 14.49 15.31
CA TYR A 36 -0.97 13.30 15.68
C TYR A 36 -2.33 13.18 14.96
N LYS A 37 -2.93 14.29 14.49
CA LYS A 37 -4.19 14.28 13.70
C LYS A 37 -4.09 13.40 12.43
N LEU A 38 -2.88 13.20 11.92
CA LEU A 38 -2.58 12.35 10.76
C LEU A 38 -2.85 10.86 11.02
N MET A 39 -2.89 10.42 12.29
CA MET A 39 -3.29 9.06 12.67
C MET A 39 -4.69 8.67 12.17
N ARG A 40 -5.59 9.64 11.98
CA ARG A 40 -6.90 9.36 11.36
C ARG A 40 -6.76 8.87 9.92
N GLN A 41 -5.88 9.50 9.13
CA GLN A 41 -5.64 9.12 7.74
C GLN A 41 -4.89 7.79 7.65
N ILE A 42 -3.92 7.57 8.53
CA ILE A 42 -3.15 6.32 8.62
C ILE A 42 -4.07 5.13 8.95
N ARG A 43 -4.99 5.29 9.91
CA ARG A 43 -5.98 4.25 10.24
C ARG A 43 -6.90 3.95 9.06
N LEU A 44 -7.43 4.99 8.40
CA LEU A 44 -8.28 4.84 7.24
C LEU A 44 -7.58 4.09 6.11
N CYS A 45 -6.31 4.40 5.83
CA CYS A 45 -5.55 3.69 4.80
C CYS A 45 -5.33 2.20 5.16
N ASN A 46 -5.08 1.89 6.44
CA ASN A 46 -4.98 0.52 6.91
C ASN A 46 -6.31 -0.25 6.82
N ASP A 47 -7.44 0.41 7.08
CA ASP A 47 -8.76 -0.22 6.95
C ASP A 47 -9.12 -0.48 5.49
N VAL A 48 -8.81 0.46 4.60
CA VAL A 48 -8.94 0.29 3.15
C VAL A 48 -8.05 -0.86 2.66
N LYS A 49 -6.80 -0.95 3.12
CA LYS A 49 -5.92 -2.10 2.83
C LYS A 49 -6.58 -3.41 3.24
N ARG A 50 -7.11 -3.52 4.47
CA ARG A 50 -7.75 -4.75 4.94
C ARG A 50 -8.96 -5.16 4.11
N LEU A 51 -9.83 -4.20 3.76
CA LEU A 51 -11.00 -4.44 2.91
C LEU A 51 -10.60 -4.94 1.52
N ILE A 52 -9.63 -4.27 0.91
CA ILE A 52 -9.13 -4.64 -0.42
C ILE A 52 -8.45 -6.01 -0.37
N TYR A 53 -7.56 -6.25 0.60
CA TYR A 53 -6.90 -7.54 0.75
C TYR A 53 -7.90 -8.67 0.96
N TYR A 54 -8.91 -8.49 1.82
CA TYR A 54 -9.91 -9.52 2.06
C TYR A 54 -10.67 -9.88 0.77
N ARG A 55 -11.07 -8.87 -0.01
CA ARG A 55 -11.80 -9.08 -1.28
C ARG A 55 -10.90 -9.59 -2.42
N PHE A 56 -9.64 -9.21 -2.44
CA PHE A 56 -8.69 -9.63 -3.46
C PHE A 56 -8.19 -11.07 -3.24
N HIS A 57 -8.10 -11.50 -1.97
CA HIS A 57 -7.68 -12.85 -1.60
C HIS A 57 -8.86 -13.84 -1.46
N THR A 58 -10.10 -13.41 -1.72
CA THR A 58 -11.23 -14.34 -1.86
C THR A 58 -11.24 -14.94 -3.28
N GLY A 59 -10.74 -16.18 -3.42
CA GLY A 59 -10.66 -16.90 -4.69
C GLY A 59 -9.41 -17.78 -4.81
N PRO A 60 -8.96 -18.15 -6.03
CA PRO A 60 -7.74 -18.96 -6.25
C PRO A 60 -6.43 -18.20 -5.98
N VAL A 61 -6.52 -16.91 -5.63
CA VAL A 61 -5.36 -16.04 -5.40
C VAL A 61 -4.85 -16.24 -3.98
N GLY A 62 -3.65 -16.82 -3.84
CA GLY A 62 -3.02 -17.09 -2.55
C GLY A 62 -2.57 -15.83 -1.81
N LYS A 63 -2.23 -15.96 -0.51
CA LYS A 63 -1.69 -14.88 0.31
C LYS A 63 -0.26 -14.54 -0.11
N GLY A 64 -0.10 -13.65 -1.08
CA GLY A 64 1.19 -13.21 -1.61
C GLY A 64 1.28 -11.69 -1.79
N PRO A 65 2.51 -11.14 -1.89
CA PRO A 65 2.71 -9.74 -2.26
C PRO A 65 2.37 -9.57 -3.75
N GLY A 66 1.10 -9.30 -4.03
CA GLY A 66 0.59 -9.13 -5.39
C GLY A 66 -0.78 -8.45 -5.46
N CYS A 67 -1.23 -7.87 -4.35
CA CYS A 67 -2.45 -7.06 -4.35
C CYS A 67 -2.11 -5.72 -4.99
N ALA A 68 -2.52 -5.53 -6.24
CA ALA A 68 -2.37 -4.29 -6.99
C ALA A 68 -3.77 -3.72 -7.25
N ILE A 69 -4.30 -2.97 -6.28
CA ILE A 69 -5.48 -2.11 -6.46
C ILE A 69 -5.12 -0.70 -6.04
#